data_AF-A0A6M3KXA1-F1
#
_entry.id   AF-A0A6M3KXA1-F1
#
_cell.length_a   1.000
_cell.length_b   1.000
_cell.length_c   1.000
_cell.angle_alpha   90.00
_cell.angle_beta   90.00
_cell.angle_gamma   90.00
#
_symmetry.space_group_name_H-M   'P 1'
#
loop_
_entity.id
_entity.type
_entity.pdbx_description
1 polymer ?
#
loop_
_entity_poly.entity_id
_entity_poly.type
_entity_poly.pdbx_seq_one_letter_code
_entity_poly.pdbx_strand_id
1 'polypeptide(L)'
;MKVTLGKKGCEKTWQYEFPKTTKCWLCKGTARIGFVAYEGMEKSDSGPLVSGLHLNKGKGKQWLHDCCAVAVYFCKECLNPTALYNQG
;
A
#
# COMPACT_ATOMS: atom_id res chain seq x y z
N MET A 1 0.76 -9.65 10.41
CA MET A 1 1.10 -8.33 9.81
C MET A 1 2.59 -8.04 10.01
N LYS A 2 3.31 -7.65 8.96
CA LYS A 2 4.73 -7.27 8.95
C LYS A 2 4.82 -5.77 8.61
N VAL A 3 5.82 -5.06 9.16
CA VAL A 3 6.07 -3.63 8.87
C VAL A 3 7.46 -3.48 8.28
N THR A 4 7.56 -2.79 7.14
CA THR A 4 8.84 -2.42 6.54
C THR A 4 8.98 -0.91 6.45
N LEU A 5 10.10 -0.40 6.95
CA LEU A 5 10.35 1.03 7.04
C LEU A 5 10.90 1.62 5.74
N GLY A 6 10.52 2.86 5.47
CA GLY A 6 11.03 3.71 4.41
C GLY A 6 10.85 3.09 3.01
N LYS A 7 11.80 3.41 2.13
CA LYS A 7 11.73 3.06 0.70
C LYS A 7 11.74 1.54 0.45
N LYS A 8 12.29 0.74 1.35
CA LYS A 8 12.27 -0.74 1.24
C LYS A 8 10.84 -1.29 1.33
N GLY A 9 9.91 -0.53 1.90
CA GLY A 9 8.50 -0.87 1.95
C GLY A 9 7.78 -0.69 0.61
N CYS A 10 8.34 0.10 -0.33
CA CYS A 10 7.69 0.35 -1.62
C CYS A 10 7.42 -0.94 -2.41
N GLU A 11 8.31 -1.92 -2.28
CA GLU A 11 8.24 -3.23 -2.93
C GLU A 11 7.39 -4.24 -2.12
N LYS A 12 6.89 -3.86 -0.95
CA LYS A 12 6.08 -4.71 -0.07
C LYS A 12 4.61 -4.52 -0.37
N THR A 13 4.19 -5.05 -1.51
CA THR A 13 2.85 -4.94 -2.08
C THR A 13 2.46 -6.22 -2.81
N TRP A 14 1.18 -6.58 -2.76
CA TRP A 14 0.61 -7.69 -3.53
C TRP A 14 0.23 -7.30 -4.97
N GLN A 15 0.47 -6.04 -5.33
CA GLN A 15 0.09 -5.46 -6.60
C GLN A 15 1.26 -4.70 -7.22
N TYR A 16 1.13 -3.37 -7.38
CA TYR A 16 2.18 -2.49 -7.87
C TYR A 16 3.03 -1.92 -6.73
N GLU A 17 4.23 -1.46 -7.07
CA GLU A 17 5.07 -0.72 -6.11
C GLU A 17 4.35 0.52 -5.60
N PHE A 18 4.51 0.81 -4.31
CA PHE A 18 4.08 2.08 -3.75
C PHE A 18 5.00 3.21 -4.21
N PRO A 19 4.47 4.39 -4.55
CA PRO A 19 5.31 5.53 -4.88
C PRO A 19 6.14 5.93 -3.67
N LYS A 20 7.35 6.46 -3.89
CA LYS A 20 8.22 6.95 -2.78
C LYS A 20 7.68 8.22 -2.13
N THR A 21 6.81 8.94 -2.83
CA THR A 21 6.19 10.19 -2.40
C THR A 21 4.75 10.28 -2.88
N THR A 22 3.90 10.97 -2.12
CA THR A 22 2.54 11.31 -2.52
C THR A 22 2.17 12.72 -2.04
N LYS A 23 0.97 13.20 -2.37
CA LYS A 23 0.46 14.47 -1.84
C LYS A 23 -0.18 14.24 -0.47
N CYS A 24 0.09 15.13 0.47
CA CYS A 24 -0.62 15.16 1.75
C CYS A 24 -2.11 15.38 1.50
N TRP A 25 -2.98 14.55 2.08
CA TRP A 25 -4.42 14.72 1.90
C TRP A 25 -4.92 16.05 2.48
N LEU A 26 -4.27 16.57 3.54
CA LEU A 26 -4.63 17.79 4.24
C LEU A 26 -4.08 19.05 3.54
N CYS A 27 -2.76 19.30 3.62
CA CYS A 27 -2.17 20.54 3.12
C CYS A 27 -1.72 20.49 1.65
N LYS A 28 -1.90 19.34 0.98
CA LYS A 28 -1.45 19.09 -0.41
C LYS A 28 0.07 19.17 -0.65
N GLY A 29 0.87 19.42 0.39
CA GLY A 29 2.33 19.38 0.36
C GLY A 29 2.89 17.97 0.09
N THR A 30 4.21 17.86 -0.06
CA THR A 30 4.85 16.58 -0.37
C THR A 30 4.92 15.68 0.87
N ALA A 31 4.39 14.47 0.78
CA ALA A 31 4.51 13.42 1.79
C ALA A 31 5.50 12.34 1.33
N ARG A 32 6.37 11.88 2.26
CA ARG A 32 7.37 10.84 2.01
C ARG A 32 6.97 9.54 2.71
N ILE A 33 7.32 8.41 2.10
CA ILE A 33 7.03 7.10 2.68
C ILE A 33 7.71 6.94 4.05
N GLY A 34 6.90 6.61 5.05
CA GLY A 34 7.35 6.30 6.41
C GLY A 34 7.53 4.81 6.58
N PHE A 35 6.47 4.04 6.34
CA PHE A 35 6.49 2.58 6.43
C PHE A 35 5.36 1.96 5.60
N VAL A 36 5.48 0.66 5.34
CA VAL A 36 4.44 -0.16 4.73
C VAL A 36 4.10 -1.29 5.69
N ALA A 37 2.83 -1.39 6.05
CA ALA A 37 2.27 -2.50 6.79
C ALA A 37 1.62 -3.46 5.80
N TYR A 38 1.97 -4.75 5.86
CA TYR A 38 1.49 -5.73 4.90
C TYR A 38 1.34 -7.11 5.51
N GLU A 39 0.50 -7.93 4.89
CA GLU A 39 0.35 -9.33 5.25
C GLU A 39 1.20 -10.21 4.34
N GLY A 40 1.87 -11.20 4.94
CA GLY A 40 2.16 -12.47 4.28
C GLY A 40 3.08 -12.54 3.06
N MET A 41 3.76 -11.49 2.59
CA MET A 41 4.68 -11.68 1.44
C MET A 41 5.94 -12.46 1.82
N GLU A 42 6.03 -13.72 1.38
CA GLU A 42 7.28 -14.46 1.23
C GLU A 42 7.65 -14.56 -0.26
N LYS A 43 8.94 -14.80 -0.57
CA LYS A 43 9.52 -14.63 -1.92
C LYS A 43 8.84 -15.47 -3.03
N SER A 44 7.99 -16.42 -2.69
CA SER A 44 7.23 -17.28 -3.60
C SER A 44 5.82 -16.79 -3.92
N ASP A 45 5.32 -15.76 -3.24
CA ASP A 45 3.90 -15.43 -3.26
C ASP A 45 3.56 -14.37 -4.31
N SER A 46 3.93 -14.63 -5.57
CA SER A 46 3.33 -13.94 -6.71
C SER A 46 1.89 -14.44 -6.89
N GLY A 47 1.02 -14.09 -5.94
CA GLY A 47 -0.40 -14.35 -6.00
C GLY A 47 -1.07 -13.53 -7.10
N PRO A 48 -2.25 -13.95 -7.58
CA PRO A 48 -3.04 -13.15 -8.52
C PRO A 48 -3.39 -11.79 -7.90
N LEU A 49 -3.51 -10.75 -8.72
CA LEU A 49 -3.92 -9.41 -8.27
C LEU A 49 -5.18 -9.52 -7.42
N VAL A 50 -5.08 -9.05 -6.19
CA VAL A 50 -6.08 -9.25 -5.13
C VAL A 50 -7.28 -8.42 -5.48
N SER A 51 -8.21 -9.09 -6.15
CA SER A 51 -9.49 -8.61 -6.62
C SER A 51 -9.44 -7.20 -7.22
N GLY A 52 -9.45 -7.10 -8.55
CA GLY A 52 -10.07 -5.92 -9.17
C GLY A 52 -11.54 -5.91 -8.78
N LEU A 53 -11.90 -5.51 -7.56
CA LEU A 53 -13.27 -5.56 -7.03
C LEU A 53 -14.23 -4.77 -7.91
N HIS A 54 -13.71 -3.67 -8.47
CA HIS A 54 -14.36 -2.85 -9.48
C HIS A 54 -14.60 -3.60 -10.81
N LEU A 55 -13.75 -4.58 -11.15
CA LEU A 55 -13.86 -5.41 -12.36
C LEU A 55 -14.67 -6.69 -12.12
N ASN A 56 -14.45 -7.36 -10.99
CA ASN A 56 -14.94 -8.70 -10.68
C ASN A 56 -16.19 -8.72 -9.79
N LYS A 57 -16.64 -7.55 -9.31
CA LYS A 57 -17.85 -7.38 -8.48
C LYS A 57 -17.89 -8.32 -7.25
N GLY A 58 -16.73 -8.56 -6.63
CA GLY A 58 -16.64 -9.38 -5.41
C GLY A 58 -16.73 -10.90 -5.64
N LYS A 59 -16.56 -11.37 -6.89
CA LYS A 59 -16.60 -12.81 -7.24
C LYS A 59 -15.22 -13.50 -7.24
N GLY A 60 -14.21 -12.86 -6.65
CA GLY A 60 -12.85 -13.40 -6.56
C GLY A 60 -12.66 -14.42 -5.43
N LYS A 61 -11.59 -15.22 -5.50
CA LYS A 61 -11.20 -16.18 -4.44
C LYS A 61 -10.47 -15.54 -3.26
N GLN A 62 -10.08 -14.28 -3.39
CA GLN A 62 -9.36 -13.51 -2.37
C GLN A 62 -10.13 -12.21 -2.13
N TRP A 63 -10.28 -11.84 -0.86
CA TRP A 63 -10.79 -10.56 -0.41
C TRP A 63 -9.65 -9.56 -0.20
N LEU A 64 -9.99 -8.27 -0.13
CA LEU A 64 -9.01 -7.21 0.10
C LEU A 64 -8.16 -7.45 1.35
N HIS A 65 -8.78 -7.90 2.44
CA HIS A 65 -8.07 -8.14 3.68
C HIS A 65 -7.07 -9.30 3.60
N ASP A 66 -7.29 -10.28 2.70
CA ASP A 66 -6.42 -11.47 2.59
C ASP A 66 -5.02 -11.14 2.05
N CYS A 67 -4.86 -9.99 1.40
CA CYS A 67 -3.61 -9.53 0.83
C CYS A 67 -3.48 -8.01 0.98
N CYS A 68 -3.65 -7.55 2.22
CA CYS A 68 -3.56 -6.16 2.57
C CYS A 68 -2.10 -5.69 2.57
N ALA A 69 -1.81 -4.61 1.83
CA ALA A 69 -0.60 -3.82 1.96
C ALA A 69 -0.99 -2.34 1.97
N VAL A 70 -0.53 -1.61 2.97
CA VAL A 70 -0.84 -0.19 3.19
C VAL A 70 0.44 0.58 3.40
N ALA A 71 0.69 1.54 2.51
CA ALA A 71 1.80 2.47 2.65
C ALA A 71 1.36 3.73 3.41
N VAL A 72 2.08 4.05 4.47
CA VAL A 72 1.86 5.24 5.28
C VAL A 72 2.96 6.26 4.99
N TYR A 73 2.53 7.47 4.67
CA TYR A 73 3.37 8.60 4.30
C TYR A 73 3.20 9.72 5.31
N PHE A 74 4.28 10.46 5.60
CA PHE A 74 4.22 11.65 6.44
C PHE A 74 4.52 12.90 5.61
N CYS A 75 3.64 13.91 5.73
CA CYS A 75 3.87 15.21 5.12
C CYS A 75 5.08 15.91 5.72
N LYS A 76 5.95 16.51 4.89
CA LYS A 76 7.08 17.29 5.41
C LYS A 76 6.67 18.61 6.06
N GLU A 77 5.53 19.15 5.65
CA GLU A 77 5.09 20.49 6.05
C GLU A 77 4.23 20.44 7.33
N CYS A 78 3.24 19.55 7.36
CA CYS A 78 2.25 19.50 8.45
C CYS A 78 2.25 18.19 9.25
N LEU A 79 3.20 17.28 8.96
CA LEU A 79 3.36 15.96 9.58
C LEU A 79 2.14 15.03 9.54
N ASN A 80 1.06 15.43 8.87
CA ASN A 80 -0.14 14.61 8.77
C ASN A 80 0.14 13.33 7.98
N PRO A 81 -0.37 12.18 8.45
CA PRO A 81 -0.21 10.92 7.75
C PRO A 81 -1.15 10.88 6.54
N THR A 82 -0.69 10.29 5.45
CA THR A 82 -1.52 9.91 4.29
C THR A 82 -1.30 8.43 4.06
N ALA A 83 -2.38 7.65 3.97
CA ALA A 83 -2.29 6.23 3.69
C ALA A 83 -2.70 5.96 2.24
N LEU A 84 -1.95 5.09 1.56
CA LEU A 84 -2.33 4.53 0.28
C LEU A 84 -2.51 3.03 0.43
N TYR A 85 -3.65 2.57 -0.06
CA TYR A 85 -3.90 1.17 -0.31
C TYR A 85 -3.69 0.95 -1.81
N ASN A 86 -2.78 0.04 -2.18
CA ASN A 86 -2.62 -0.27 -3.59
C ASN A 86 -3.73 -1.24 -4.01
N GLN A 87 -4.69 -0.77 -4.82
CA GLN A 87 -5.76 -1.61 -5.39
C GLN A 87 -5.69 -1.80 -6.91
N GLY A 88 -4.78 -1.10 -7.61
CA GLY A 88 -4.77 -1.02 -9.08
C GLY A 88 -5.82 -0.04 -9.56
#